data_AF-A0A9E0Y2I0-F1
#
_entry.id   AF-A0A9E0Y2I0-F1
#
_cell.length_a   1.000
_cell.length_b   1.000
_cell.length_c   1.000
_cell.angle_alpha   90.00
_cell.angle_beta   90.00
_cell.angle_gamma   90.00
#
_symmetry.space_group_name_H-M   'P 1'
#
loop_
_entity.id
_entity.type
_entity.pdbx_description
1 polymer ?
#
loop_
_entity_poly.entity_id
_entity_poly.type
_entity_poly.pdbx_seq_one_letter_code
_entity_poly.pdbx_strand_id
1 'polypeptide(L)'
;MRAALVPMVHDECATVAWYIRSGVWRPYQAHWDAGNHYLATGIGLLSARLFGGSPFALRAGDLLAYVLYAYATWRLGARFRSRTPRLCLQAALLLCPYLLDFFSLFRGYGIEMAGWLFALDGLLRYARSKASRHLFQTLVGLLVAGASIVALVPVWALVLVLLVAVGWGARDTRWTQLTLWTLFGVVPLILASAIAFQLKARGLLYHGSTDGFFAVSVTSLCRYVLGSTTALTASIVCLVLLALGMVAVQHAWRASTWRDPMVLVYLLLGCDVLARVMLAQVFGVNYPEDRAALHLVPLAVLAIALTADRLSMQHARWTWAATLLLILPARTLWTANLDHTLAWPEQAVPERFMRQTLGSGDAPGHARLVGGQHQLALVWPMNAYWQGLPVPPMQVVGFPKGPHDLRIVDERYLREALPGYHAIDSAKGPELWLLERDTPLSMTLAITLVSPARSTRDEFDELAHIPDTLLHAHAVQLVVDVPLSLIPSAPDLRLVLEVNDREGNKLFYDAMGPLALRPNWRGEPLHWTWRLPALPGASRAVLYFHNPGKVMLARGIAKVAVSTIRE
;
A
#
# COMPACT_ATOMS: atom_id res chain seq x y z
N MET A 1 -2.71 -1.91 -18.96
CA MET A 1 -1.78 -0.79 -19.21
C MET A 1 -1.24 -0.22 -17.91
N ARG A 2 -2.07 0.36 -17.02
CA ARG A 2 -1.61 0.93 -15.72
C ARG A 2 -0.70 0.00 -14.91
N ALA A 3 -1.09 -1.27 -14.73
CA ALA A 3 -0.28 -2.27 -14.00
C ALA A 3 1.13 -2.50 -14.57
N ALA A 4 1.38 -2.16 -15.85
CA ALA A 4 2.69 -2.28 -16.48
C ALA A 4 3.49 -0.97 -16.46
N LEU A 5 2.82 0.19 -16.48
CA LEU A 5 3.45 1.50 -16.70
C LEU A 5 3.59 2.34 -15.42
N VAL A 6 2.66 2.19 -14.48
CA VAL A 6 2.72 2.91 -13.20
C VAL A 6 3.88 2.34 -12.37
N PRO A 7 4.81 3.18 -11.87
CA PRO A 7 5.91 2.73 -11.01
C PRO A 7 5.41 2.00 -9.76
N MET A 8 6.29 1.24 -9.12
CA MET A 8 5.97 0.59 -7.84
C MET A 8 5.93 1.63 -6.72
N VAL A 9 4.87 1.60 -5.92
CA VAL A 9 4.72 2.45 -4.75
C VAL A 9 5.47 1.86 -3.55
N HIS A 10 5.76 2.67 -2.52
CA HIS A 10 6.52 2.30 -1.33
C HIS A 10 5.99 0.99 -0.71
N ASP A 11 4.69 0.92 -0.59
CA ASP A 11 3.96 -0.19 -0.02
C ASP A 11 4.11 -1.50 -0.84
N GLU A 12 4.21 -1.43 -2.18
CA GLU A 12 4.53 -2.60 -3.00
C GLU A 12 6.01 -3.00 -2.86
N CYS A 13 6.89 -1.99 -2.86
CA CYS A 13 8.32 -2.18 -2.68
C CYS A 13 8.65 -2.84 -1.32
N ALA A 14 7.96 -2.44 -0.25
CA ALA A 14 8.06 -3.05 1.07
C ALA A 14 7.66 -4.53 1.01
N THR A 15 6.50 -4.85 0.42
CA THR A 15 6.06 -6.25 0.25
C THR A 15 7.08 -7.07 -0.53
N VAL A 16 7.68 -6.50 -1.58
CA VAL A 16 8.72 -7.18 -2.35
C VAL A 16 9.99 -7.42 -1.55
N ALA A 17 10.48 -6.41 -0.82
CA ALA A 17 11.69 -6.51 -0.01
C ALA A 17 11.54 -7.53 1.12
N TRP A 18 10.45 -7.44 1.88
CA TRP A 18 10.24 -8.22 3.10
C TRP A 18 9.75 -9.64 2.85
N TYR A 19 8.93 -9.86 1.82
CA TYR A 19 8.23 -11.14 1.65
C TYR A 19 8.59 -11.88 0.36
N ILE A 20 8.75 -11.16 -0.75
CA ILE A 20 9.04 -11.78 -2.04
C ILE A 20 10.52 -12.15 -2.16
N ARG A 21 11.43 -11.21 -1.87
CA ARG A 21 12.89 -11.42 -1.94
C ARG A 21 13.39 -12.36 -0.84
N SER A 22 12.75 -12.37 0.33
CA SER A 22 13.04 -13.33 1.41
C SER A 22 12.44 -14.72 1.13
N GLY A 23 11.31 -14.78 0.42
CA GLY A 23 10.50 -15.98 0.26
C GLY A 23 9.70 -16.38 1.51
N VAL A 24 9.79 -15.60 2.59
CA VAL A 24 9.09 -15.83 3.86
C VAL A 24 7.94 -14.83 3.99
N TRP A 25 6.71 -15.32 3.87
CA TRP A 25 5.50 -14.47 3.82
C TRP A 25 4.38 -14.93 4.77
N ARG A 26 4.48 -16.14 5.31
CA ARG A 26 3.41 -16.75 6.11
C ARG A 26 3.29 -16.07 7.48
N PRO A 27 2.08 -15.98 8.06
CA PRO A 27 1.89 -15.51 9.42
C PRO A 27 2.79 -16.28 10.40
N TYR A 28 3.24 -15.62 11.48
CA TYR A 28 4.15 -16.16 12.50
C TYR A 28 5.57 -16.53 12.06
N GLN A 29 5.88 -16.46 10.76
CA GLN A 29 7.23 -16.70 10.23
C GLN A 29 7.84 -15.44 9.63
N ALA A 30 7.03 -14.66 8.92
CA ALA A 30 7.46 -13.44 8.26
C ALA A 30 7.49 -12.23 9.21
N HIS A 31 8.09 -11.14 8.72
CA HIS A 31 7.99 -9.82 9.33
C HIS A 31 6.50 -9.47 9.57
N TRP A 32 6.20 -8.93 10.76
CA TRP A 32 4.84 -8.53 11.11
C TRP A 32 4.57 -7.13 10.61
N ASP A 33 3.62 -7.00 9.68
CA ASP A 33 3.13 -5.71 9.20
C ASP A 33 1.69 -5.86 8.69
N ALA A 34 0.86 -4.84 8.86
CA ALA A 34 -0.52 -4.86 8.36
C ALA A 34 -0.60 -4.81 6.82
N GLY A 35 0.48 -4.39 6.15
CA GLY A 35 0.67 -4.46 4.71
C GLY A 35 1.06 -5.84 4.19
N ASN A 36 1.24 -6.87 5.03
CA ASN A 36 1.39 -8.24 4.56
C ASN A 36 0.03 -8.84 4.17
N HIS A 37 -0.30 -8.70 2.89
CA HIS A 37 -1.51 -9.26 2.31
C HIS A 37 -1.26 -10.73 1.93
N TYR A 38 -1.51 -11.67 2.84
CA TYR A 38 -1.01 -13.06 2.74
C TYR A 38 -1.36 -13.76 1.42
N LEU A 39 -2.63 -13.75 1.01
CA LEU A 39 -3.04 -14.38 -0.26
C LEU A 39 -2.40 -13.69 -1.47
N ALA A 40 -2.43 -12.36 -1.50
CA ALA A 40 -1.82 -11.58 -2.57
C ALA A 40 -0.31 -11.84 -2.66
N THR A 41 0.37 -11.83 -1.52
CA THR A 41 1.82 -12.08 -1.40
C THR A 41 2.20 -13.48 -1.86
N GLY A 42 1.42 -14.50 -1.48
CA GLY A 42 1.61 -15.87 -1.95
C GLY A 42 1.45 -16.01 -3.46
N ILE A 43 0.42 -15.38 -4.04
CA ILE A 43 0.20 -15.34 -5.50
C ILE A 43 1.34 -14.58 -6.19
N GLY A 44 1.77 -13.45 -5.65
CA GLY A 44 2.88 -12.66 -6.17
C GLY A 44 4.19 -13.43 -6.16
N LEU A 45 4.48 -14.18 -5.10
CA LEU A 45 5.66 -15.05 -5.02
C LEU A 45 5.62 -16.16 -6.06
N LEU A 46 4.47 -16.82 -6.23
CA LEU A 46 4.30 -17.84 -7.27
C LEU A 46 4.49 -17.23 -8.66
N SER A 47 3.86 -16.08 -8.92
CA SER A 47 3.99 -15.37 -10.19
C SER A 47 5.43 -14.95 -10.47
N ALA A 48 6.15 -14.45 -9.46
CA ALA A 48 7.55 -14.08 -9.59
C ALA A 48 8.46 -15.28 -9.93
N ARG A 49 8.12 -16.47 -9.43
CA ARG A 49 8.85 -17.71 -9.76
C ARG A 49 8.56 -18.20 -11.18
N LEU A 50 7.34 -17.99 -11.67
CA LEU A 50 6.93 -18.45 -13.01
C LEU A 50 7.32 -17.48 -14.12
N PHE A 51 7.24 -16.17 -13.87
CA PHE A 51 7.34 -15.12 -14.88
C PHE A 51 8.45 -14.08 -14.59
N GLY A 52 9.22 -14.27 -13.51
CA GLY A 52 10.27 -13.34 -13.08
C GLY A 52 9.78 -12.22 -12.15
N GLY A 53 10.72 -11.54 -11.49
CA GLY A 53 10.43 -10.53 -10.46
C GLY A 53 10.05 -9.14 -10.97
N SER A 54 9.42 -9.02 -12.14
CA SER A 54 8.99 -7.72 -12.69
C SER A 54 7.75 -7.18 -11.95
N PRO A 55 7.53 -5.85 -11.90
CA PRO A 55 6.32 -5.28 -11.29
C PRO A 55 5.03 -5.85 -11.90
N PHE A 56 5.00 -6.01 -13.22
CA PHE A 56 3.85 -6.57 -13.92
C PHE A 56 3.55 -8.02 -13.50
N ALA A 57 4.58 -8.87 -13.34
CA ALA A 57 4.41 -10.24 -12.87
C ALA A 57 3.85 -10.27 -11.44
N LEU A 58 4.37 -9.42 -10.54
CA LEU A 58 3.90 -9.35 -9.16
C LEU A 58 2.43 -8.92 -9.05
N ARG A 59 1.98 -8.02 -9.95
CA ARG A 59 0.60 -7.51 -10.04
C ARG A 59 -0.39 -8.48 -10.71
N ALA A 60 0.06 -9.64 -11.21
CA ALA A 60 -0.77 -10.58 -11.95
C ALA A 60 -2.00 -11.08 -11.16
N GLY A 61 -1.87 -11.26 -9.84
CA GLY A 61 -2.98 -11.69 -8.98
C GLY A 61 -4.14 -10.69 -8.99
N ASP A 62 -3.85 -9.40 -8.82
CA ASP A 62 -4.86 -8.35 -8.83
C ASP A 62 -5.45 -8.14 -10.25
N LEU A 63 -4.67 -8.32 -11.31
CA LEU A 63 -5.17 -8.31 -12.69
C LEU A 63 -6.16 -9.44 -12.98
N LEU A 64 -5.88 -10.66 -12.52
CA LEU A 64 -6.80 -11.79 -12.63
C LEU A 64 -8.05 -11.59 -11.77
N ALA A 65 -7.88 -10.99 -10.59
CA ALA A 65 -9.00 -10.63 -9.73
C ALA A 65 -9.97 -9.64 -10.41
N TYR A 66 -9.49 -8.75 -11.27
CA TYR A 66 -10.37 -7.85 -12.04
C TYR A 66 -11.36 -8.63 -12.93
N VAL A 67 -10.96 -9.77 -13.51
CA VAL A 67 -11.87 -10.61 -14.31
C VAL A 67 -12.99 -11.18 -13.44
N LEU A 68 -12.65 -11.70 -12.26
CA LEU A 68 -13.64 -12.21 -11.30
C LEU A 68 -14.55 -11.09 -10.78
N TYR A 69 -13.99 -9.92 -10.47
CA TYR A 69 -14.71 -8.73 -10.06
C TYR A 69 -15.70 -8.26 -11.14
N ALA A 70 -15.28 -8.25 -12.41
CA ALA A 70 -16.14 -7.89 -13.53
C ALA A 70 -17.26 -8.90 -13.75
N TYR A 71 -16.98 -10.19 -13.65
CA TYR A 71 -17.99 -11.25 -13.69
C TYR A 71 -19.02 -11.11 -12.56
N ALA A 72 -18.56 -10.86 -11.32
CA ALA A 72 -19.44 -10.65 -10.18
C ALA A 72 -20.31 -9.40 -10.35
N THR A 73 -19.73 -8.30 -10.86
CA THR A 73 -20.44 -7.05 -11.20
C THR A 73 -21.52 -7.29 -12.26
N TRP A 74 -21.20 -8.01 -13.33
CA TRP A 74 -22.18 -8.37 -14.36
C TRP A 74 -23.33 -9.19 -13.78
N ARG A 75 -23.04 -10.21 -12.95
CA ARG A 75 -24.06 -11.03 -12.28
C ARG A 75 -24.94 -10.23 -11.33
N LEU A 76 -24.36 -9.29 -10.57
CA LEU A 76 -25.10 -8.35 -9.72
C LEU A 76 -26.08 -7.54 -10.57
N GLY A 77 -25.62 -6.97 -11.66
CA GLY A 77 -26.43 -6.23 -12.63
C GLY A 77 -27.54 -7.08 -13.29
N ALA A 78 -27.34 -8.37 -13.50
CA ALA A 78 -28.33 -9.26 -14.12
C ALA A 78 -29.63 -9.41 -13.30
N ARG A 79 -29.66 -8.97 -12.03
CA ARG A 79 -30.85 -8.98 -11.17
C ARG A 79 -31.78 -7.80 -11.40
N PHE A 80 -31.29 -6.74 -12.04
CA PHE A 80 -31.99 -5.47 -12.20
C PHE A 80 -33.05 -5.58 -13.29
N ARG A 81 -34.24 -5.04 -13.01
CA ARG A 81 -35.32 -5.03 -14.01
C ARG A 81 -35.10 -3.92 -15.04
N SER A 82 -34.79 -2.71 -14.58
CA SER A 82 -34.53 -1.57 -15.45
C SER A 82 -33.13 -1.65 -16.07
N ARG A 83 -33.02 -1.22 -17.33
CA ARG A 83 -31.74 -1.22 -18.06
C ARG A 83 -30.80 -0.13 -17.55
N THR A 84 -31.32 1.06 -17.24
CA THR A 84 -30.49 2.20 -16.81
C THR A 84 -29.74 1.93 -15.51
N PRO A 85 -30.38 1.53 -14.38
CA PRO A 85 -29.66 1.33 -13.13
C PRO A 85 -28.65 0.18 -13.21
N ARG A 86 -28.95 -0.85 -14.02
CA ARG A 86 -28.01 -1.93 -14.35
C ARG A 86 -26.74 -1.43 -15.04
N LEU A 87 -26.88 -0.63 -16.09
CA LEU A 87 -25.74 -0.08 -16.83
C LEU A 87 -24.95 0.92 -15.96
N CYS A 88 -25.64 1.77 -15.20
CA CYS A 88 -25.01 2.70 -14.27
C CYS A 88 -24.23 1.97 -13.17
N LEU A 89 -24.79 0.90 -12.58
CA LEU A 89 -24.08 0.04 -11.62
C LEU A 89 -22.80 -0.55 -12.22
N GLN A 90 -22.92 -1.16 -13.40
CA GLN A 90 -21.80 -1.82 -14.06
C GLN A 90 -20.71 -0.80 -14.41
N ALA A 91 -21.08 0.34 -15.01
CA ALA A 91 -20.12 1.40 -15.33
C ALA A 91 -19.46 1.96 -14.05
N ALA A 92 -20.23 2.22 -13.00
CA ALA A 92 -19.73 2.74 -11.74
C ALA A 92 -18.74 1.82 -11.04
N LEU A 93 -19.04 0.51 -10.97
CA LEU A 93 -18.15 -0.46 -10.31
C LEU A 93 -16.91 -0.79 -11.15
N LEU A 94 -17.04 -0.92 -12.47
CA LEU A 94 -15.94 -1.30 -13.37
C LEU A 94 -15.00 -0.13 -13.67
N LEU A 95 -15.51 1.11 -13.61
CA LEU A 95 -14.78 2.30 -14.00
C LEU A 95 -14.72 3.32 -12.85
N CYS A 96 -14.78 2.88 -11.59
CA CYS A 96 -14.44 3.74 -10.46
C CYS A 96 -12.92 3.91 -10.42
N PRO A 97 -12.39 5.15 -10.44
CA PRO A 97 -10.96 5.36 -10.63
C PRO A 97 -10.15 4.81 -9.43
N TYR A 98 -10.67 5.00 -8.22
CA TYR A 98 -10.01 4.51 -7.02
C TYR A 98 -10.01 2.98 -6.92
N LEU A 99 -11.07 2.30 -7.37
CA LEU A 99 -11.09 0.83 -7.45
C LEU A 99 -10.11 0.32 -8.51
N LEU A 100 -10.05 0.97 -9.67
CA LEU A 100 -9.15 0.59 -10.77
C LEU A 100 -7.67 0.68 -10.37
N ASP A 101 -7.28 1.66 -9.57
CA ASP A 101 -5.91 1.77 -9.06
C ASP A 101 -5.49 0.51 -8.31
N PHE A 102 -6.34 -0.01 -7.42
CA PHE A 102 -6.02 -1.19 -6.63
C PHE A 102 -5.99 -2.51 -7.43
N PHE A 103 -6.66 -2.57 -8.59
CA PHE A 103 -6.45 -3.68 -9.54
C PHE A 103 -5.13 -3.59 -10.31
N SER A 104 -4.46 -2.44 -10.25
CA SER A 104 -3.18 -2.19 -10.91
C SER A 104 -1.97 -2.24 -9.98
N LEU A 105 -2.18 -2.46 -8.68
CA LEU A 105 -1.13 -2.45 -7.66
C LEU A 105 -1.08 -3.79 -6.93
N PHE A 106 0.13 -4.22 -6.57
CA PHE A 106 0.41 -5.42 -5.79
C PHE A 106 0.15 -5.18 -4.30
N ARG A 107 -1.12 -4.97 -3.96
CA ARG A 107 -1.57 -4.61 -2.60
C ARG A 107 -2.79 -5.41 -2.13
N GLY A 108 -3.24 -6.42 -2.87
CA GLY A 108 -4.28 -7.35 -2.43
C GLY A 108 -5.70 -6.79 -2.32
N TYR A 109 -5.89 -5.46 -2.37
CA TYR A 109 -7.20 -4.81 -2.43
C TYR A 109 -7.98 -5.18 -3.70
N GLY A 110 -7.32 -5.50 -4.82
CA GLY A 110 -8.01 -6.00 -6.03
C GLY A 110 -8.63 -7.38 -5.81
N ILE A 111 -7.83 -8.32 -5.28
CA ILE A 111 -8.28 -9.66 -4.86
C ILE A 111 -9.39 -9.57 -3.80
N GLU A 112 -9.23 -8.66 -2.84
CA GLU A 112 -10.22 -8.35 -1.81
C GLU A 112 -11.57 -7.99 -2.43
N MET A 113 -11.60 -6.98 -3.30
CA MET A 113 -12.82 -6.50 -3.94
C MET A 113 -13.47 -7.60 -4.79
N ALA A 114 -12.68 -8.40 -5.52
CA ALA A 114 -13.21 -9.50 -6.32
C ALA A 114 -13.90 -10.56 -5.45
N GLY A 115 -13.23 -11.00 -4.37
CA GLY A 115 -13.79 -11.94 -3.39
C GLY A 115 -15.04 -11.36 -2.71
N TRP A 116 -15.01 -10.07 -2.37
CA TRP A 116 -16.10 -9.36 -1.71
C TRP A 116 -17.36 -9.31 -2.58
N LEU A 117 -17.28 -8.88 -3.83
CA LEU A 117 -18.44 -8.85 -4.74
C LEU A 117 -18.94 -10.26 -5.06
N PHE A 118 -18.04 -11.24 -5.18
CA PHE A 118 -18.43 -12.63 -5.39
C PHE A 118 -19.19 -13.19 -4.18
N ALA A 119 -18.78 -12.81 -2.97
CA ALA A 119 -19.45 -13.16 -1.72
C ALA A 119 -20.84 -12.51 -1.61
N LEU A 120 -20.94 -11.21 -1.92
CA LEU A 120 -22.20 -10.46 -1.95
C LEU A 120 -23.19 -11.07 -2.95
N ASP A 121 -22.74 -11.36 -4.16
CA ASP A 121 -23.56 -12.03 -5.17
C ASP A 121 -24.10 -13.38 -4.66
N GLY A 122 -23.24 -14.18 -4.01
CA GLY A 122 -23.60 -15.45 -3.38
C GLY A 122 -24.64 -15.26 -2.28
N LEU A 123 -24.45 -14.27 -1.39
CA LEU A 123 -25.32 -14.00 -0.25
C LEU A 123 -26.73 -13.67 -0.73
N LEU A 124 -26.83 -12.78 -1.74
CA LEU A 124 -28.11 -12.38 -2.33
C LEU A 124 -28.84 -13.55 -3.02
N ARG A 125 -28.11 -14.54 -3.57
CA ARG A 125 -28.71 -15.75 -4.15
C ARG A 125 -29.12 -16.75 -3.09
N TYR A 126 -28.30 -16.91 -2.05
CA TYR A 126 -28.61 -17.75 -0.91
C TYR A 126 -29.86 -17.25 -0.20
N ALA A 127 -30.06 -15.93 -0.11
CA ALA A 127 -31.27 -15.36 0.49
C ALA A 127 -32.59 -15.73 -0.18
N ARG A 128 -32.55 -16.05 -1.47
CA ARG A 128 -33.74 -16.47 -2.22
C ARG A 128 -33.89 -17.99 -2.26
N SER A 129 -32.80 -18.69 -2.53
CA SER A 129 -32.82 -20.12 -2.86
C SER A 129 -32.48 -21.04 -1.69
N LYS A 130 -31.78 -20.52 -0.67
CA LYS A 130 -31.19 -21.27 0.45
C LYS A 130 -30.35 -22.48 0.01
N ALA A 131 -29.84 -22.49 -1.22
CA ALA A 131 -29.11 -23.65 -1.74
C ALA A 131 -27.64 -23.62 -1.32
N SER A 132 -27.09 -24.80 -0.97
CA SER A 132 -25.71 -24.95 -0.48
C SER A 132 -24.64 -24.39 -1.42
N ARG A 133 -24.86 -24.44 -2.74
CA ARG A 133 -23.94 -23.85 -3.73
C ARG A 133 -23.76 -22.33 -3.57
N HIS A 134 -24.81 -21.62 -3.17
CA HIS A 134 -24.74 -20.16 -2.98
C HIS A 134 -24.16 -19.80 -1.62
N LEU A 135 -24.41 -20.62 -0.60
CA LEU A 135 -23.68 -20.54 0.67
C LEU A 135 -22.17 -20.75 0.43
N PHE A 136 -21.80 -21.82 -0.27
CA PHE A 136 -20.40 -22.09 -0.60
C PHE A 136 -19.77 -20.94 -1.38
N GLN A 137 -20.48 -20.39 -2.38
CA GLN A 137 -20.04 -19.19 -3.11
C GLN A 137 -19.74 -18.02 -2.16
N THR A 138 -20.64 -17.72 -1.21
CA THR A 138 -20.43 -16.66 -0.22
C THR A 138 -19.19 -16.91 0.62
N LEU A 139 -19.07 -18.11 1.17
CA LEU A 139 -17.97 -18.46 2.08
C LEU A 139 -16.61 -18.46 1.39
N VAL A 140 -16.53 -18.97 0.16
CA VAL A 140 -15.29 -18.91 -0.63
C VAL A 140 -14.93 -17.47 -1.00
N GLY A 141 -15.91 -16.65 -1.37
CA GLY A 141 -15.68 -15.22 -1.61
C GLY A 141 -15.14 -14.48 -0.39
N LEU A 142 -15.70 -14.75 0.80
CA LEU A 142 -15.22 -14.20 2.07
C LEU A 142 -13.81 -14.70 2.41
N LEU A 143 -13.53 -15.98 2.19
CA LEU A 143 -12.20 -16.55 2.41
C LEU A 143 -11.16 -15.87 1.53
N VAL A 144 -11.45 -15.69 0.23
CA VAL A 144 -10.56 -15.00 -0.71
C VAL A 144 -10.35 -13.54 -0.28
N ALA A 145 -11.42 -12.83 0.08
CA ALA A 145 -11.32 -11.44 0.49
C ALA A 145 -10.53 -11.27 1.81
N GLY A 146 -10.90 -12.04 2.85
CA GLY A 146 -10.28 -11.97 4.17
C GLY A 146 -8.85 -12.49 4.22
N ALA A 147 -8.48 -13.47 3.38
CA ALA A 147 -7.10 -13.93 3.25
C ALA A 147 -6.20 -12.92 2.52
N SER A 148 -6.79 -12.03 1.71
CA SER A 148 -6.07 -10.90 1.10
C SER A 148 -5.94 -9.74 2.07
N ILE A 149 -7.05 -9.36 2.73
CA ILE A 149 -7.12 -8.18 3.61
C ILE A 149 -7.79 -8.56 4.93
N VAL A 150 -6.98 -8.64 5.99
CA VAL A 150 -7.43 -9.01 7.34
C VAL A 150 -8.41 -7.97 7.93
N ALA A 151 -8.39 -6.72 7.44
CA ALA A 151 -9.32 -5.67 7.88
C ALA A 151 -10.81 -5.97 7.58
N LEU A 152 -11.12 -7.01 6.78
CA LEU A 152 -12.48 -7.51 6.56
C LEU A 152 -13.04 -8.41 7.66
N VAL A 153 -12.25 -8.81 8.66
CA VAL A 153 -12.73 -9.68 9.75
C VAL A 153 -14.08 -9.24 10.35
N PRO A 154 -14.33 -7.94 10.62
CA PRO A 154 -15.64 -7.50 11.14
C PRO A 154 -16.80 -7.76 10.15
N VAL A 155 -16.57 -7.46 8.87
CA VAL A 155 -17.55 -7.67 7.80
C VAL A 155 -17.83 -9.16 7.60
N TRP A 156 -16.79 -9.99 7.66
CA TRP A 156 -16.91 -11.44 7.56
C TRP A 156 -17.80 -11.98 8.69
N ALA A 157 -17.53 -11.61 9.94
CA ALA A 157 -18.36 -12.02 11.07
C ALA A 157 -19.84 -11.63 10.87
N LEU A 158 -20.09 -10.39 10.42
CA LEU A 158 -21.43 -9.91 10.12
C LEU A 158 -22.14 -10.74 9.02
N VAL A 159 -21.43 -11.07 7.94
CA VAL A 159 -22.01 -11.91 6.87
C VAL A 159 -22.31 -13.33 7.38
N LEU A 160 -21.50 -13.92 8.26
CA LEU A 160 -21.81 -15.23 8.85
C LEU A 160 -23.10 -15.21 9.67
N VAL A 161 -23.31 -14.15 10.46
CA VAL A 161 -24.56 -13.94 11.21
C VAL A 161 -25.74 -13.80 10.26
N LEU A 162 -25.60 -12.99 9.20
CA LEU A 162 -26.64 -12.83 8.18
C LEU A 162 -26.96 -14.15 7.46
N LEU A 163 -25.96 -14.97 7.13
CA LEU A 163 -26.18 -16.28 6.51
C LEU A 163 -27.03 -17.20 7.39
N VAL A 164 -26.80 -17.23 8.72
CA VAL A 164 -27.61 -18.00 9.65
C VAL A 164 -29.05 -17.47 9.69
N ALA A 165 -29.24 -16.16 9.82
CA ALA A 165 -30.57 -15.54 9.88
C ALA A 165 -31.37 -15.77 8.59
N VAL A 166 -30.71 -15.68 7.44
CA VAL A 166 -31.31 -15.88 6.12
C VAL A 166 -31.63 -17.35 5.87
N GLY A 167 -30.71 -18.24 6.25
CA GLY A 167 -30.83 -19.70 6.13
C GLY A 167 -31.83 -20.33 7.09
N TRP A 168 -32.29 -19.59 8.10
CA TRP A 168 -33.26 -20.08 9.09
C TRP A 168 -34.48 -20.72 8.41
N GLY A 169 -34.81 -21.94 8.85
CA GLY A 169 -35.90 -22.75 8.30
C GLY A 169 -35.57 -23.53 7.01
N ALA A 170 -34.31 -23.63 6.59
CA ALA A 170 -33.91 -24.59 5.54
C ALA A 170 -33.99 -26.03 6.08
N ARG A 171 -34.86 -26.88 5.49
CA ARG A 171 -35.13 -28.24 5.99
C ARG A 171 -34.26 -29.33 5.34
N ASP A 172 -33.93 -29.21 4.06
CA ASP A 172 -33.47 -30.38 3.29
C ASP A 172 -31.93 -30.54 3.17
N THR A 173 -31.13 -29.55 3.60
CA THR A 173 -29.65 -29.58 3.42
C THR A 173 -28.87 -29.10 4.64
N ARG A 174 -29.46 -29.21 5.84
CA ARG A 174 -28.95 -28.58 7.08
C ARG A 174 -27.53 -29.01 7.46
N TRP A 175 -27.19 -30.30 7.35
CA TRP A 175 -25.85 -30.79 7.70
C TRP A 175 -24.77 -30.30 6.75
N THR A 176 -24.98 -30.42 5.43
CA THR A 176 -24.03 -29.90 4.44
C THR A 176 -23.80 -28.40 4.63
N GLN A 177 -24.86 -27.63 4.87
CA GLN A 177 -24.74 -26.18 5.10
C GLN A 177 -24.00 -25.87 6.40
N LEU A 178 -24.24 -26.62 7.47
CA LEU A 178 -23.52 -26.48 8.73
C LEU A 178 -22.03 -26.80 8.56
N THR A 179 -21.70 -27.89 7.85
CA THR A 179 -20.31 -28.26 7.55
C THR A 179 -19.62 -27.18 6.73
N LEU A 180 -20.26 -26.68 5.67
CA LEU A 180 -19.72 -25.59 4.86
C LEU A 180 -19.51 -24.32 5.69
N TRP A 181 -20.53 -23.89 6.44
CA TRP A 181 -20.47 -22.70 7.29
C TRP A 181 -19.37 -22.80 8.35
N THR A 182 -19.17 -23.99 8.92
CA THR A 182 -18.11 -24.23 9.91
C THR A 182 -16.73 -24.21 9.25
N LEU A 183 -16.51 -25.01 8.20
CA LEU A 183 -15.19 -25.20 7.58
C LEU A 183 -14.71 -24.01 6.75
N PHE A 184 -15.62 -23.34 6.04
CA PHE A 184 -15.28 -22.21 5.15
C PHE A 184 -15.69 -20.85 5.72
N GLY A 185 -16.49 -20.82 6.80
CA GLY A 185 -16.89 -19.59 7.47
C GLY A 185 -16.19 -19.40 8.81
N VAL A 186 -16.58 -20.18 9.82
CA VAL A 186 -16.16 -19.98 11.21
C VAL A 186 -14.68 -20.29 11.43
N VAL A 187 -14.20 -21.46 10.99
CA VAL A 187 -12.80 -21.85 11.23
C VAL A 187 -11.83 -20.82 10.62
N PRO A 188 -11.98 -20.39 9.35
CA PRO A 188 -11.12 -19.35 8.80
C PRO A 188 -11.29 -17.98 9.47
N LEU A 189 -12.52 -17.61 9.89
CA LEU A 189 -12.75 -16.38 10.64
C LEU A 189 -11.99 -16.37 11.97
N ILE A 190 -11.97 -17.49 12.70
CA ILE A 190 -11.22 -17.63 13.96
C ILE A 190 -9.72 -17.44 13.69
N LEU A 191 -9.18 -18.08 12.65
CA LEU A 191 -7.77 -17.94 12.27
C LEU A 191 -7.42 -16.49 11.88
N ALA A 192 -8.26 -15.85 11.05
CA ALA A 192 -8.07 -14.45 10.65
C ALA A 192 -8.19 -13.49 11.84
N SER A 193 -9.11 -13.75 12.76
CA SER A 193 -9.27 -12.97 14.00
C SER A 193 -8.04 -13.10 14.90
N ALA A 194 -7.48 -14.30 15.04
CA ALA A 194 -6.24 -14.51 15.80
C ALA A 194 -5.09 -13.68 15.23
N ILE A 195 -4.93 -13.64 13.90
CA ILE A 195 -3.94 -12.79 13.23
C ILE A 195 -4.24 -11.30 13.49
N ALA A 196 -5.51 -10.87 13.38
CA ALA A 196 -5.90 -9.48 13.63
C ALA A 196 -5.57 -9.03 15.07
N PHE A 197 -5.79 -9.89 16.06
CA PHE A 197 -5.42 -9.61 17.45
C PHE A 197 -3.90 -9.53 17.65
N GLN A 198 -3.13 -10.38 16.97
CA GLN A 198 -1.65 -10.30 16.99
C GLN A 198 -1.14 -9.00 16.36
N LEU A 199 -1.76 -8.52 15.27
CA LEU A 199 -1.45 -7.22 14.67
C LEU A 199 -1.80 -6.07 15.63
N LYS A 200 -2.98 -6.13 16.27
CA LYS A 200 -3.39 -5.13 17.26
C LYS A 200 -2.42 -5.06 18.43
N ALA A 201 -2.04 -6.21 19.00
CA ALA A 201 -1.13 -6.29 20.14
C ALA A 201 0.26 -5.71 19.85
N ARG A 202 0.66 -5.65 18.58
CA ARG A 202 1.93 -5.04 18.12
C ARG A 202 1.80 -3.58 17.69
N GLY A 203 0.61 -2.98 17.80
CA GLY A 203 0.36 -1.63 17.31
C GLY A 203 0.36 -1.50 15.78
N LEU A 204 0.21 -2.61 15.05
CA LEU A 204 0.33 -2.63 13.58
C LEU A 204 -0.98 -2.28 12.86
N LEU A 205 -2.10 -2.14 13.58
CA LEU A 205 -3.36 -1.63 13.03
C LEU A 205 -3.40 -0.09 13.02
N TYR A 206 -2.35 0.53 12.47
CA TYR A 206 -2.10 1.97 12.57
C TYR A 206 -2.80 2.81 11.49
N HIS A 207 -3.36 2.20 10.44
CA HIS A 207 -3.93 2.97 9.34
C HIS A 207 -5.29 3.60 9.69
N GLY A 208 -5.33 4.93 9.69
CA GLY A 208 -6.45 5.76 10.10
C GLY A 208 -6.26 6.39 11.48
N SER A 209 -7.31 6.99 12.03
CA SER A 209 -7.28 7.64 13.35
C SER A 209 -8.57 7.36 14.14
N THR A 210 -8.64 7.88 15.37
CA THR A 210 -9.82 7.79 16.25
C THR A 210 -10.75 9.00 16.14
N ASP A 211 -10.52 9.93 15.20
CA ASP A 211 -11.21 11.24 15.11
C ASP A 211 -12.66 11.17 14.57
N GLY A 212 -13.23 9.96 14.50
CA GLY A 212 -14.62 9.70 14.12
C GLY A 212 -14.77 9.14 12.72
N PHE A 213 -15.71 8.21 12.55
CA PHE A 213 -15.97 7.53 11.28
C PHE A 213 -16.24 8.49 10.10
N PHE A 214 -16.98 9.57 10.35
CA PHE A 214 -17.26 10.57 9.31
C PHE A 214 -16.00 11.32 8.88
N ALA A 215 -15.24 11.82 9.85
CA ALA A 215 -14.05 12.64 9.62
C ALA A 215 -12.88 11.84 9.02
N VAL A 216 -12.81 10.54 9.30
CA VAL A 216 -11.74 9.66 8.85
C VAL A 216 -12.17 8.87 7.61
N SER A 217 -13.25 8.07 7.69
CA SER A 217 -13.60 7.11 6.64
C SER A 217 -14.42 7.72 5.50
N VAL A 218 -15.40 8.57 5.81
CA VAL A 218 -16.30 9.10 4.76
C VAL A 218 -15.60 10.18 3.92
N THR A 219 -14.92 11.11 4.57
CA THR A 219 -14.16 12.19 3.92
C THR A 219 -13.02 11.65 3.05
N SER A 220 -12.26 10.66 3.53
CA SER A 220 -11.19 10.01 2.76
C SER A 220 -11.71 9.30 1.52
N LEU A 221 -12.81 8.55 1.66
CA LEU A 221 -13.48 7.94 0.51
C LEU A 221 -14.02 9.01 -0.45
N CYS A 222 -14.60 10.11 0.02
CA CYS A 222 -15.05 11.21 -0.85
C CYS A 222 -13.88 11.85 -1.61
N ARG A 223 -12.73 12.06 -0.95
CA ARG A 223 -11.49 12.55 -1.57
C ARG A 223 -11.09 11.65 -2.74
N TYR A 224 -11.00 10.35 -2.52
CA TYR A 224 -10.47 9.43 -3.53
C TYR A 224 -11.49 8.94 -4.54
N VAL A 225 -12.76 8.78 -4.17
CA VAL A 225 -13.83 8.30 -5.07
C VAL A 225 -14.48 9.45 -5.84
N LEU A 226 -14.76 10.59 -5.19
CA LEU A 226 -15.44 11.74 -5.81
C LEU A 226 -14.52 12.93 -6.14
N GLY A 227 -13.34 13.04 -5.53
CA GLY A 227 -12.38 14.11 -5.83
C GLY A 227 -12.64 15.36 -5.01
N SER A 228 -13.37 15.21 -3.91
CA SER A 228 -13.76 16.31 -3.06
C SER A 228 -13.30 16.07 -1.63
N THR A 229 -12.58 17.02 -1.08
CA THR A 229 -12.13 17.05 0.32
C THR A 229 -13.10 17.80 1.22
N THR A 230 -14.20 18.33 0.69
CA THR A 230 -15.11 19.18 1.47
C THR A 230 -16.05 18.35 2.34
N ALA A 231 -16.25 18.79 3.58
CA ALA A 231 -17.21 18.17 4.50
C ALA A 231 -18.66 18.23 3.97
N LEU A 232 -18.96 19.22 3.11
CA LEU A 232 -20.26 19.34 2.45
C LEU A 232 -20.54 18.14 1.53
N THR A 233 -19.59 17.77 0.67
CA THR A 233 -19.76 16.60 -0.22
C THR A 233 -19.95 15.32 0.58
N ALA A 234 -19.13 15.11 1.62
CA ALA A 234 -19.26 13.97 2.52
C ALA A 234 -20.62 13.93 3.22
N SER A 235 -21.11 15.08 3.69
CA SER A 235 -22.44 15.21 4.30
C SER A 235 -23.56 14.88 3.32
N ILE A 236 -23.49 15.38 2.09
CA ILE A 236 -24.48 15.09 1.04
C ILE A 236 -24.52 13.59 0.74
N VAL A 237 -23.36 12.93 0.61
CA VAL A 237 -23.29 11.48 0.38
C VAL A 237 -23.95 10.71 1.52
N CYS A 238 -23.64 11.05 2.78
CA CYS A 238 -24.28 10.44 3.94
C CYS A 238 -25.79 10.65 3.95
N LEU A 239 -26.26 11.88 3.72
CA LEU A 239 -27.69 12.21 3.71
C LEU A 239 -28.43 11.47 2.60
N VAL A 240 -27.84 11.34 1.41
CA VAL A 240 -28.41 10.56 0.31
C VAL A 240 -28.50 9.09 0.70
N LEU A 241 -27.43 8.49 1.22
CA LEU A 241 -27.44 7.08 1.65
C LEU A 241 -28.45 6.81 2.78
N LEU A 242 -28.57 7.73 3.73
CA LEU A 242 -29.56 7.65 4.81
C LEU A 242 -30.99 7.76 4.26
N ALA A 243 -31.26 8.73 3.38
CA ALA A 243 -32.59 8.91 2.76
C ALA A 243 -33.00 7.68 1.95
N LEU A 244 -32.10 7.13 1.13
CA LEU A 244 -32.36 5.90 0.37
C LEU A 244 -32.44 4.66 1.27
N GLY A 245 -31.71 4.65 2.40
CA GLY A 245 -31.84 3.64 3.44
C GLY A 245 -33.22 3.64 4.10
N MET A 246 -33.81 4.82 4.34
CA MET A 246 -35.19 4.94 4.83
C MET A 246 -36.21 4.36 3.85
N VAL A 247 -35.98 4.50 2.54
CA VAL A 247 -36.80 3.82 1.50
C VAL A 247 -36.70 2.30 1.65
N ALA A 248 -35.50 1.76 1.95
CA ALA A 248 -35.32 0.34 2.18
C ALA A 248 -36.03 -0.14 3.46
N VAL A 249 -35.95 0.62 4.56
CA VAL A 249 -36.68 0.33 5.82
C VAL A 249 -38.19 0.34 5.57
N GLN A 250 -38.71 1.37 4.90
CA GLN A 250 -40.12 1.48 4.55
C GLN A 250 -40.57 0.31 3.68
N HIS A 251 -39.73 -0.09 2.71
CA HIS A 251 -40.02 -1.26 1.88
C HIS A 251 -40.06 -2.55 2.69
N ALA A 252 -39.07 -2.77 3.56
CA ALA A 252 -38.99 -3.95 4.41
C ALA A 252 -40.24 -4.09 5.30
N TRP A 253 -40.69 -2.97 5.87
CA TRP A 253 -41.90 -2.92 6.69
C TRP A 253 -43.15 -3.22 5.87
N ARG A 254 -43.38 -2.49 4.76
CA ARG A 254 -44.59 -2.65 3.93
C ARG A 254 -44.69 -4.04 3.29
N ALA A 255 -43.57 -4.59 2.84
CA ALA A 255 -43.53 -5.92 2.22
C ALA A 255 -43.31 -7.04 3.24
N SER A 256 -43.20 -6.72 4.54
CA SER A 256 -42.94 -7.67 5.63
C SER A 256 -41.78 -8.64 5.32
N THR A 257 -40.72 -8.14 4.68
CA THR A 257 -39.56 -8.93 4.28
C THR A 257 -38.27 -8.14 4.40
N TRP A 258 -37.31 -8.70 5.13
CA TRP A 258 -35.96 -8.16 5.26
C TRP A 258 -34.96 -8.84 4.32
N ARG A 259 -35.39 -9.89 3.60
CA ARG A 259 -34.56 -10.70 2.69
C ARG A 259 -34.49 -10.13 1.26
N ASP A 260 -35.13 -8.99 1.01
CA ASP A 260 -35.00 -8.29 -0.26
C ASP A 260 -33.54 -7.83 -0.46
N PRO A 261 -32.96 -7.94 -1.67
CA PRO A 261 -31.58 -7.56 -1.90
C PRO A 261 -31.23 -6.13 -1.51
N MET A 262 -32.13 -5.17 -1.76
CA MET A 262 -31.89 -3.78 -1.39
C MET A 262 -31.76 -3.68 0.13
N VAL A 263 -32.70 -4.29 0.86
CA VAL A 263 -32.73 -4.27 2.33
C VAL A 263 -31.48 -4.94 2.91
N LEU A 264 -31.09 -6.11 2.39
CA LEU A 264 -29.88 -6.81 2.84
C LEU A 264 -28.61 -5.98 2.63
N VAL A 265 -28.48 -5.26 1.52
CA VAL A 265 -27.32 -4.40 1.25
C VAL A 265 -27.27 -3.21 2.21
N TYR A 266 -28.40 -2.54 2.48
CA TYR A 266 -28.44 -1.46 3.49
C TYR A 266 -28.21 -1.96 4.91
N LEU A 267 -28.75 -3.13 5.26
CA LEU A 267 -28.51 -3.75 6.57
C LEU A 267 -27.02 -4.04 6.76
N LEU A 268 -26.38 -4.64 5.75
CA LEU A 268 -24.96 -4.93 5.76
C LEU A 268 -24.11 -3.67 5.85
N LEU A 269 -24.43 -2.63 5.08
CA LEU A 269 -23.76 -1.33 5.13
C LEU A 269 -23.88 -0.67 6.51
N GLY A 270 -25.11 -0.59 7.05
CA GLY A 270 -25.36 0.03 8.37
C GLY A 270 -24.71 -0.75 9.51
N CYS A 271 -24.78 -2.08 9.49
CA CYS A 271 -24.15 -2.92 10.50
C CYS A 271 -22.61 -2.91 10.41
N ASP A 272 -22.00 -2.79 9.23
CA ASP A 272 -20.54 -2.64 9.11
C ASP A 272 -20.08 -1.28 9.65
N VAL A 273 -20.78 -0.19 9.32
CA VAL A 273 -20.51 1.14 9.90
C VAL A 273 -20.62 1.09 11.42
N LEU A 274 -21.70 0.50 11.95
CA LEU A 274 -21.89 0.34 13.39
C LEU A 274 -20.78 -0.50 14.03
N ALA A 275 -20.42 -1.64 13.43
CA ALA A 275 -19.36 -2.50 13.92
C ALA A 275 -18.02 -1.76 14.00
N ARG A 276 -17.69 -0.93 13.00
CA ARG A 276 -16.46 -0.12 13.00
C ARG A 276 -16.48 0.96 14.07
N VAL A 277 -17.61 1.62 14.28
CA VAL A 277 -17.79 2.56 15.41
C VAL A 277 -17.62 1.87 16.74
N MET A 278 -18.22 0.69 16.93
CA MET A 278 -18.05 -0.08 18.16
C MET A 278 -16.61 -0.55 18.35
N LEU A 279 -15.92 -0.99 17.30
CA LEU A 279 -14.50 -1.37 17.36
C LEU A 279 -13.61 -0.20 17.78
N ALA A 280 -13.88 1.00 17.26
CA ALA A 280 -13.15 2.20 17.67
C ALA A 280 -13.43 2.58 19.12
N GLN A 281 -14.71 2.64 19.52
CA GLN A 281 -15.11 3.09 20.85
C GLN A 281 -14.78 2.09 21.96
N VAL A 282 -14.93 0.79 21.70
CA VAL A 282 -14.76 -0.27 22.71
C VAL A 282 -13.33 -0.80 22.72
N PHE A 283 -12.71 -0.94 21.54
CA PHE A 283 -11.42 -1.60 21.39
C PHE A 283 -10.28 -0.65 21.02
N GLY A 284 -10.53 0.65 20.82
CA GLY A 284 -9.50 1.62 20.44
C GLY A 284 -8.87 1.33 19.08
N VAL A 285 -9.60 0.67 18.18
CA VAL A 285 -9.14 0.39 16.82
C VAL A 285 -9.40 1.62 15.96
N ASN A 286 -8.43 2.04 15.14
CA ASN A 286 -8.62 3.19 14.26
C ASN A 286 -9.80 2.99 13.30
N TYR A 287 -10.51 4.08 13.01
CA TYR A 287 -11.44 4.10 11.90
C TYR A 287 -10.68 3.87 10.60
N PRO A 288 -11.18 3.03 9.67
CA PRO A 288 -10.46 2.76 8.44
C PRO A 288 -10.38 4.04 7.60
N GLU A 289 -9.18 4.40 7.19
CA GLU A 289 -8.95 5.54 6.31
C GLU A 289 -8.66 5.04 4.89
N ASP A 290 -9.01 5.84 3.88
CA ASP A 290 -8.64 5.62 2.49
C ASP A 290 -8.98 4.20 2.00
N ARG A 291 -7.96 3.44 1.65
CA ARG A 291 -8.02 2.08 1.12
C ARG A 291 -8.50 1.04 2.14
N ALA A 292 -8.33 1.27 3.44
CA ALA A 292 -8.86 0.36 4.45
C ALA A 292 -10.40 0.39 4.54
N ALA A 293 -11.04 1.39 3.93
CA ALA A 293 -12.50 1.52 3.85
C ALA A 293 -13.05 1.15 2.46
N LEU A 294 -12.23 0.62 1.54
CA LEU A 294 -12.56 0.45 0.13
C LEU A 294 -13.78 -0.45 -0.11
N HIS A 295 -13.97 -1.48 0.71
CA HIS A 295 -15.10 -2.42 0.63
C HIS A 295 -16.48 -1.75 0.84
N LEU A 296 -16.52 -0.54 1.43
CA LEU A 296 -17.73 0.26 1.55
C LEU A 296 -18.20 0.84 0.21
N VAL A 297 -17.27 1.09 -0.72
CA VAL A 297 -17.58 1.73 -2.01
C VAL A 297 -18.53 0.85 -2.84
N PRO A 298 -18.26 -0.46 -3.05
CA PRO A 298 -19.21 -1.31 -3.76
C PRO A 298 -20.57 -1.44 -3.06
N LEU A 299 -20.60 -1.44 -1.72
CA LEU A 299 -21.85 -1.48 -0.97
C LEU A 299 -22.70 -0.22 -1.23
N ALA A 300 -22.10 0.97 -1.13
CA ALA A 300 -22.79 2.23 -1.38
C ALA A 300 -23.30 2.34 -2.82
N VAL A 301 -22.47 1.97 -3.81
CA VAL A 301 -22.87 1.98 -5.23
C VAL A 301 -24.02 1.00 -5.50
N LEU A 302 -23.94 -0.22 -4.93
CA LEU A 302 -24.99 -1.22 -5.07
C LEU A 302 -26.29 -0.77 -4.38
N ALA A 303 -26.19 -0.14 -3.20
CA ALA A 303 -27.32 0.38 -2.44
C ALA A 303 -28.10 1.42 -3.26
N ILE A 304 -27.40 2.42 -3.82
CA ILE A 304 -28.01 3.45 -4.67
C ILE A 304 -28.68 2.84 -5.90
N ALA A 305 -27.96 1.95 -6.60
CA ALA A 305 -28.47 1.32 -7.82
C ALA A 305 -29.74 0.49 -7.55
N LEU A 306 -29.73 -0.35 -6.51
CA LEU A 306 -30.87 -1.18 -6.14
C LEU A 306 -32.07 -0.34 -5.72
N THR A 307 -31.88 0.77 -5.00
CA THR A 307 -32.99 1.68 -4.67
C THR A 307 -33.57 2.32 -5.93
N ALA A 308 -32.73 2.77 -6.87
CA ALA A 308 -33.21 3.35 -8.12
C ALA A 308 -34.00 2.34 -8.97
N ASP A 309 -33.54 1.09 -9.08
CA ASP A 309 -34.29 0.00 -9.75
C ASP A 309 -35.59 -0.32 -9.01
N ARG A 310 -35.60 -0.24 -7.67
CA ARG A 310 -36.81 -0.48 -6.89
C ARG A 310 -37.88 0.59 -7.13
N LEU A 311 -37.46 1.85 -7.10
CA LEU A 311 -38.33 3.00 -7.31
C LEU A 311 -38.79 3.12 -8.77
N SER A 312 -37.97 2.72 -9.75
CA SER A 312 -38.35 2.75 -11.17
C SER A 312 -39.54 1.84 -11.48
N MET A 313 -39.68 0.72 -10.73
CA MET A 313 -40.84 -0.16 -10.83
C MET A 313 -42.14 0.49 -10.32
N GLN A 314 -42.05 1.51 -9.47
CA GLN A 314 -43.22 2.28 -9.02
C GLN A 314 -43.48 3.46 -9.95
N HIS A 315 -42.43 4.21 -10.31
CA HIS A 315 -42.51 5.30 -11.27
C HIS A 315 -41.28 5.32 -12.16
N ALA A 316 -41.47 5.15 -13.48
CA ALA A 316 -40.39 4.99 -14.46
C ALA A 316 -39.30 6.09 -14.39
N ARG A 317 -39.66 7.33 -14.04
CA ARG A 317 -38.71 8.45 -13.91
C ARG A 317 -37.55 8.20 -12.94
N TRP A 318 -37.75 7.39 -11.90
CA TRP A 318 -36.72 7.10 -10.90
C TRP A 318 -35.55 6.26 -11.46
N THR A 319 -35.72 5.64 -12.64
CA THR A 319 -34.62 4.98 -13.36
C THR A 319 -33.42 5.92 -13.57
N TRP A 320 -33.69 7.22 -13.75
CA TRP A 320 -32.69 8.24 -13.98
C TRP A 320 -31.93 8.64 -12.72
N ALA A 321 -32.42 8.35 -11.51
CA ALA A 321 -31.66 8.61 -10.29
C ALA A 321 -30.32 7.84 -10.26
N ALA A 322 -30.25 6.69 -10.94
CA ALA A 322 -29.02 5.91 -11.06
C ALA A 322 -27.93 6.61 -11.89
N THR A 323 -28.25 7.62 -12.71
CA THR A 323 -27.23 8.34 -13.50
C THR A 323 -26.26 9.12 -12.63
N LEU A 324 -26.62 9.42 -11.36
CA LEU A 324 -25.68 9.98 -10.38
C LEU A 324 -24.42 9.11 -10.24
N LEU A 325 -24.55 7.79 -10.39
CA LEU A 325 -23.41 6.87 -10.33
C LEU A 325 -22.44 7.03 -11.51
N LEU A 326 -22.86 7.68 -12.61
CA LEU A 326 -22.00 7.95 -13.76
C LEU A 326 -20.93 9.02 -13.45
N ILE A 327 -20.99 9.69 -12.29
CA ILE A 327 -19.89 10.54 -11.82
C ILE A 327 -18.57 9.78 -11.69
N LEU A 328 -18.63 8.48 -11.34
CA LEU A 328 -17.44 7.64 -11.18
C LEU A 328 -16.72 7.35 -12.51
N PRO A 329 -17.39 6.78 -13.55
CA PRO A 329 -16.77 6.62 -14.87
C PRO A 329 -16.39 7.96 -15.50
N ALA A 330 -17.20 9.00 -15.34
CA ALA A 330 -16.85 10.34 -15.86
C ALA A 330 -15.55 10.85 -15.25
N ARG A 331 -15.37 10.66 -13.93
CA ARG A 331 -14.11 11.01 -13.26
C ARG A 331 -12.94 10.17 -13.74
N THR A 332 -13.12 8.87 -13.94
CA THR A 332 -12.06 8.03 -14.54
C THR A 332 -11.63 8.54 -15.90
N LEU A 333 -12.58 8.94 -16.76
CA LEU A 333 -12.26 9.51 -18.06
C LEU A 333 -11.53 10.86 -17.94
N TRP A 334 -11.92 11.70 -16.97
CA TRP A 334 -11.30 13.00 -16.72
C TRP A 334 -9.89 12.92 -16.12
N THR A 335 -9.65 11.94 -15.25
CA THR A 335 -8.40 11.79 -14.48
C THR A 335 -7.52 10.64 -14.98
N ALA A 336 -7.85 10.07 -16.14
CA ALA A 336 -7.13 8.95 -16.74
C ALA A 336 -5.66 9.30 -16.95
N ASN A 337 -4.78 8.48 -16.38
CA ASN A 337 -3.34 8.60 -16.55
C ASN A 337 -2.69 7.21 -16.60
N LEU A 338 -1.39 7.16 -16.87
CA LEU A 338 -0.61 5.91 -16.94
C LEU A 338 0.68 5.97 -16.13
N ASP A 339 0.93 7.07 -15.41
CA ASP A 339 2.20 7.38 -14.76
C ASP A 339 2.11 7.37 -13.24
N HIS A 340 0.94 7.59 -12.62
CA HIS A 340 0.81 7.69 -11.17
C HIS A 340 -0.47 7.07 -10.60
N THR A 341 -0.53 6.90 -9.29
CA THR A 341 -1.74 6.47 -8.57
C THR A 341 -2.42 7.68 -7.94
N LEU A 342 -3.73 7.60 -7.70
CA LEU A 342 -4.47 8.65 -7.00
C LEU A 342 -4.04 8.78 -5.53
N ALA A 343 -3.71 7.66 -4.89
CA ALA A 343 -3.37 7.63 -3.47
C ALA A 343 -1.99 8.23 -3.17
N TRP A 344 -1.02 7.96 -4.04
CA TRP A 344 0.39 8.31 -3.84
C TRP A 344 1.04 8.84 -5.12
N PRO A 345 0.57 9.97 -5.68
CA PRO A 345 1.20 10.59 -6.84
C PRO A 345 2.67 10.92 -6.58
N GLU A 346 3.03 11.33 -5.36
CA GLU A 346 4.39 11.74 -5.00
C GLU A 346 5.43 10.61 -5.07
N GLN A 347 4.97 9.35 -5.12
CA GLN A 347 5.84 8.18 -5.20
C GLN A 347 6.13 7.77 -6.65
N ALA A 348 5.43 8.34 -7.63
CA ALA A 348 5.56 8.02 -9.04
C ALA A 348 6.69 8.80 -9.72
N VAL A 349 7.92 8.58 -9.27
CA VAL A 349 9.11 9.24 -9.81
C VAL A 349 9.38 8.76 -11.25
N PRO A 350 9.37 9.65 -12.26
CA PRO A 350 9.57 9.25 -13.65
C PRO A 350 11.00 8.74 -13.93
N GLU A 351 11.11 7.77 -14.85
CA GLU A 351 12.40 7.28 -15.35
C GLU A 351 13.33 8.39 -15.86
N ARG A 352 12.78 9.44 -16.50
CA ARG A 352 13.60 10.57 -16.98
C ARG A 352 14.33 11.31 -15.86
N PHE A 353 13.74 11.41 -14.66
CA PHE A 353 14.41 12.00 -13.50
C PHE A 353 15.60 11.12 -13.12
N MET A 354 15.40 9.80 -13.03
CA MET A 354 16.47 8.84 -12.76
C MET A 354 17.62 8.97 -13.77
N ARG A 355 17.32 9.05 -15.07
CA ARG A 355 18.35 9.22 -16.11
C ARG A 355 19.10 10.55 -16.01
N GLN A 356 18.42 11.64 -15.67
CA GLN A 356 19.06 12.94 -15.44
C GLN A 356 20.04 12.92 -14.26
N THR A 357 19.77 12.10 -13.23
CA THR A 357 20.71 11.95 -12.11
C THR A 357 22.03 11.28 -12.50
N LEU A 358 22.04 10.50 -13.60
CA LEU A 358 23.22 9.81 -14.13
C LEU A 358 24.14 10.70 -15.00
N GLY A 359 23.79 11.99 -15.20
CA GLY A 359 24.48 12.89 -16.13
C GLY A 359 25.99 13.06 -15.89
N SER A 360 26.71 13.35 -16.97
CA SER A 360 28.17 13.42 -17.08
C SER A 360 28.79 14.55 -16.27
N GLY A 361 29.27 14.26 -15.06
CA GLY A 361 29.96 15.28 -14.26
C GLY A 361 30.46 14.86 -12.89
N ASP A 362 30.62 13.57 -12.61
CA ASP A 362 31.25 13.15 -11.37
C ASP A 362 32.76 13.41 -11.50
N ALA A 363 33.21 14.54 -10.94
CA ALA A 363 34.63 14.70 -10.64
C ALA A 363 35.10 13.47 -9.84
N PRO A 364 36.33 12.95 -10.04
CA PRO A 364 36.83 11.83 -9.26
C PRO A 364 36.66 12.09 -7.76
N GLY A 365 35.79 11.33 -7.09
CA GLY A 365 35.47 11.49 -5.67
C GLY A 365 34.16 12.25 -5.34
N HIS A 366 33.39 12.69 -6.33
CA HIS A 366 32.06 13.30 -6.15
C HIS A 366 30.94 12.33 -6.47
N ALA A 367 30.44 11.60 -5.46
CA ALA A 367 29.20 10.84 -5.64
C ALA A 367 28.00 11.77 -5.42
N ARG A 368 27.22 12.00 -6.48
CA ARG A 368 25.96 12.77 -6.39
C ARG A 368 25.02 12.14 -5.38
N LEU A 369 24.26 12.97 -4.69
CA LEU A 369 23.27 12.53 -3.73
C LEU A 369 21.91 13.18 -3.98
N VAL A 370 20.87 12.36 -3.97
CA VAL A 370 19.49 12.77 -4.25
C VAL A 370 18.72 12.89 -2.94
N GLY A 371 18.24 14.08 -2.60
CA GLY A 371 17.32 14.29 -1.48
C GLY A 371 15.89 13.95 -1.85
N GLY A 372 15.17 13.25 -0.98
CA GLY A 372 13.76 12.92 -1.18
C GLY A 372 13.00 12.64 0.11
N GLN A 373 11.66 12.67 0.03
CA GLN A 373 10.79 12.28 1.13
C GLN A 373 11.07 10.81 1.55
N HIS A 374 10.92 10.49 2.84
CA HIS A 374 11.29 9.18 3.40
C HIS A 374 10.71 7.96 2.68
N GLN A 375 9.49 8.04 2.12
CA GLN A 375 8.88 6.94 1.37
C GLN A 375 9.61 6.63 0.07
N LEU A 376 10.31 7.62 -0.51
CA LEU A 376 11.08 7.43 -1.73
C LEU A 376 12.36 6.61 -1.50
N ALA A 377 12.84 6.47 -0.26
CA ALA A 377 14.08 5.73 0.06
C ALA A 377 14.06 4.28 -0.43
N LEU A 378 12.87 3.65 -0.42
CA LEU A 378 12.68 2.30 -0.93
C LEU A 378 12.23 2.29 -2.40
N VAL A 379 11.38 3.23 -2.79
CA VAL A 379 10.82 3.36 -4.15
C VAL A 379 11.90 3.65 -5.17
N TRP A 380 12.80 4.59 -4.87
CA TRP A 380 13.84 5.08 -5.76
C TRP A 380 14.78 3.97 -6.25
N PRO A 381 15.52 3.27 -5.35
CA PRO A 381 16.45 2.23 -5.79
C PRO A 381 15.74 1.02 -6.42
N MET A 382 14.53 0.67 -5.97
CA MET A 382 13.81 -0.49 -6.51
C MET A 382 13.27 -0.24 -7.91
N ASN A 383 12.67 0.92 -8.17
CA ASN A 383 12.24 1.27 -9.53
C ASN A 383 13.43 1.43 -10.48
N ALA A 384 14.54 2.01 -10.02
CA ALA A 384 15.77 2.08 -10.81
C ALA A 384 16.35 0.69 -11.14
N TYR A 385 16.30 -0.26 -10.19
CA TYR A 385 16.73 -1.64 -10.41
C TYR A 385 15.96 -2.31 -11.56
N TRP A 386 14.63 -2.18 -11.61
CA TRP A 386 13.83 -2.77 -12.69
C TRP A 386 14.05 -2.11 -14.05
N GLN A 387 14.54 -0.87 -14.06
CA GLN A 387 14.91 -0.14 -15.27
C GLN A 387 16.39 -0.35 -15.66
N GLY A 388 17.17 -1.08 -14.86
CA GLY A 388 18.60 -1.28 -15.08
C GLY A 388 19.44 -0.02 -14.90
N LEU A 389 18.98 0.94 -14.09
CA LEU A 389 19.65 2.23 -13.88
C LEU A 389 20.45 2.23 -12.56
N PRO A 390 21.76 2.55 -12.59
CA PRO A 390 22.59 2.65 -11.39
C PRO A 390 22.44 4.04 -10.75
N VAL A 391 21.24 4.37 -10.27
CA VAL A 391 20.95 5.69 -9.71
C VAL A 391 21.76 5.98 -8.45
N PRO A 392 22.11 7.25 -8.18
CA PRO A 392 22.75 7.63 -6.93
C PRO A 392 21.83 7.35 -5.74
N PRO A 393 22.40 7.16 -4.53
CA PRO A 393 21.62 6.87 -3.34
C PRO A 393 20.69 8.05 -3.00
N MET A 394 19.56 7.70 -2.39
CA MET A 394 18.61 8.68 -1.90
C MET A 394 18.83 8.92 -0.41
N GLN A 395 18.90 10.20 -0.02
CA GLN A 395 18.98 10.62 1.37
C GLN A 395 17.67 11.24 1.84
N VAL A 396 17.19 10.71 2.96
CA VAL A 396 15.97 11.19 3.62
C VAL A 396 16.27 12.19 4.73
N VAL A 397 17.45 12.06 5.34
CA VAL A 397 17.88 12.92 6.44
C VAL A 397 18.19 14.31 5.93
N GLY A 398 17.60 15.32 6.58
CA GLY A 398 17.75 16.72 6.20
C GLY A 398 16.77 17.18 5.12
N PHE A 399 16.09 16.30 4.39
CA PHE A 399 15.04 16.71 3.46
C PHE A 399 13.94 17.55 4.17
N PRO A 400 13.44 18.66 3.57
CA PRO A 400 13.76 19.18 2.24
C PRO A 400 14.95 20.16 2.17
N LYS A 401 15.56 20.53 3.31
CA LYS A 401 16.54 21.63 3.40
C LYS A 401 18.01 21.18 3.36
N GLY A 402 18.25 19.88 3.51
CA GLY A 402 19.55 19.26 3.66
C GLY A 402 20.44 19.45 2.43
N PRO A 403 21.76 19.30 2.58
CA PRO A 403 22.68 19.69 1.53
C PRO A 403 22.79 18.64 0.43
N HIS A 404 21.78 18.50 -0.43
CA HIS A 404 21.75 17.51 -1.52
C HIS A 404 22.34 18.06 -2.83
N ASP A 405 22.76 17.22 -3.77
CA ASP A 405 23.12 17.70 -5.12
C ASP A 405 21.84 17.92 -5.94
N LEU A 406 20.94 16.95 -5.85
CA LEU A 406 19.62 16.96 -6.48
C LEU A 406 18.53 16.78 -5.45
N ARG A 407 17.33 17.29 -5.70
CA ARG A 407 16.15 17.06 -4.85
C ARG A 407 14.96 16.65 -5.69
N ILE A 408 14.24 15.62 -5.23
CA ILE A 408 12.93 15.26 -5.77
C ILE A 408 11.89 15.68 -4.77
N VAL A 409 11.04 16.62 -5.16
CA VAL A 409 10.05 17.24 -4.28
C VAL A 409 8.67 17.25 -4.93
N ASP A 410 7.65 17.11 -4.10
CA ASP A 410 6.27 17.43 -4.47
C ASP A 410 5.90 18.85 -4.02
N GLU A 411 4.68 19.28 -4.35
CA GLU A 411 4.23 20.66 -4.13
C GLU A 411 4.29 21.07 -2.64
N ARG A 412 4.08 20.11 -1.72
CA ARG A 412 4.07 20.36 -0.27
C ARG A 412 5.42 20.90 0.22
N TYR A 413 6.52 20.48 -0.41
CA TYR A 413 7.89 20.81 0.01
C TYR A 413 8.60 21.78 -0.94
N LEU A 414 8.03 22.07 -2.11
CA LEU A 414 8.70 22.85 -3.16
C LEU A 414 9.23 24.20 -2.67
N ARG A 415 8.41 24.98 -1.93
CA ARG A 415 8.82 26.29 -1.41
C ARG A 415 10.00 26.21 -0.45
N GLU A 416 10.04 25.17 0.39
CA GLU A 416 11.12 24.96 1.36
C GLU A 416 12.40 24.41 0.71
N ALA A 417 12.28 23.73 -0.43
CA ALA A 417 13.37 23.09 -1.13
C ALA A 417 14.03 23.97 -2.20
N LEU A 418 13.42 25.09 -2.60
CA LEU A 418 13.94 26.01 -3.62
C LEU A 418 15.15 26.87 -3.20
N PRO A 419 15.35 27.30 -1.94
CA PRO A 419 16.49 28.14 -1.61
C PRO A 419 17.84 27.48 -1.95
N GLY A 420 18.61 28.09 -2.86
CA GLY A 420 19.90 27.59 -3.36
C GLY A 420 19.80 26.51 -4.45
N TYR A 421 18.62 26.34 -5.04
CA TYR A 421 18.32 25.36 -6.08
C TYR A 421 17.44 25.98 -7.18
N HIS A 422 17.55 25.43 -8.38
CA HIS A 422 16.64 25.70 -9.49
C HIS A 422 16.02 24.41 -10.01
N ALA A 423 14.81 24.51 -10.57
CA ALA A 423 14.13 23.36 -11.17
C ALA A 423 14.73 23.05 -12.55
N ILE A 424 15.18 21.81 -12.74
CA ILE A 424 15.73 21.32 -14.02
C ILE A 424 14.75 20.44 -14.80
N ASP A 425 13.77 19.84 -14.12
CA ASP A 425 12.66 19.10 -14.73
C ASP A 425 11.43 19.13 -13.80
N SER A 426 10.24 18.90 -14.37
CA SER A 426 8.99 18.73 -13.64
C SER A 426 8.09 17.68 -14.28
N ALA A 427 7.26 17.03 -13.48
CA ALA A 427 6.28 16.05 -13.89
C ALA A 427 4.90 16.51 -13.45
N LYS A 428 4.10 17.03 -14.40
CA LYS A 428 2.78 17.59 -14.12
C LYS A 428 1.78 16.58 -13.53
N GLY A 429 1.83 15.32 -13.97
CA GLY A 429 0.92 14.27 -13.50
C GLY A 429 1.06 13.99 -12.00
N PRO A 430 2.22 13.48 -11.54
CA PRO A 430 2.47 13.22 -10.13
C PRO A 430 2.81 14.48 -9.31
N GLU A 431 2.82 15.66 -9.94
CA GLU A 431 3.21 16.95 -9.34
C GLU A 431 4.57 16.87 -8.64
N LEU A 432 5.59 16.47 -9.40
CA LEU A 432 6.97 16.34 -8.92
C LEU A 432 7.91 17.32 -9.63
N TRP A 433 8.91 17.80 -8.92
CA TRP A 433 10.00 18.62 -9.43
C TRP A 433 11.34 17.97 -9.13
N LEU A 434 12.23 17.99 -10.13
CA LEU A 434 13.64 17.70 -9.94
C LEU A 434 14.38 19.03 -9.85
N LEU A 435 15.00 19.26 -8.70
CA LEU A 435 15.77 20.47 -8.43
C LEU A 435 17.27 20.14 -8.43
N GLU A 436 18.08 21.05 -8.97
CA GLU A 436 19.53 20.99 -8.93
C GLU A 436 20.08 22.18 -8.14
N ARG A 437 21.13 21.93 -7.38
CA ARG A 437 21.79 22.95 -6.57
C ARG A 437 22.48 23.98 -7.47
N ASP A 438 22.32 25.27 -7.16
CA ASP A 438 22.90 26.36 -7.95
C ASP A 438 24.42 26.40 -7.90
N THR A 439 25.00 26.10 -6.74
CA THR A 439 26.45 26.12 -6.49
C THR A 439 26.93 24.71 -6.13
N PRO A 440 27.76 24.05 -6.96
CA PRO A 440 28.30 22.73 -6.64
C PRO A 440 29.04 22.73 -5.30
N LEU A 441 28.89 21.66 -4.53
CA LEU A 441 29.61 21.51 -3.27
C LEU A 441 31.10 21.30 -3.53
N SER A 442 31.95 22.02 -2.81
CA SER A 442 33.39 21.81 -2.85
C SER A 442 33.76 20.68 -1.88
N MET A 443 34.36 19.62 -2.41
CA MET A 443 34.74 18.45 -1.62
C MET A 443 36.23 18.19 -1.69
N THR A 444 36.81 17.87 -0.55
CA THR A 444 38.22 17.46 -0.44
C THR A 444 38.28 16.13 0.25
N LEU A 445 38.88 15.12 -0.42
CA LEU A 445 39.10 13.80 0.19
C LEU A 445 40.01 13.97 1.41
N ALA A 446 39.51 13.61 2.59
CA ALA A 446 40.26 13.70 3.83
C ALA A 446 40.98 12.39 4.13
N ILE A 447 40.27 11.26 4.02
CA ILE A 447 40.81 9.94 4.32
C ILE A 447 40.07 8.84 3.55
N THR A 448 40.79 7.77 3.23
CA THR A 448 40.19 6.51 2.76
C THR A 448 40.49 5.42 3.78
N LEU A 449 39.44 4.89 4.40
CA LEU A 449 39.52 3.78 5.34
C LEU A 449 39.32 2.48 4.57
N VAL A 450 40.11 1.45 4.90
CA VAL A 450 40.07 0.15 4.24
C VAL A 450 39.88 -0.94 5.28
N SER A 451 38.86 -1.77 5.09
CA SER A 451 38.64 -2.96 5.91
C SER A 451 38.87 -4.22 5.08
N PRO A 452 39.66 -5.19 5.57
CA PRO A 452 40.02 -6.38 4.82
C PRO A 452 38.78 -7.23 4.51
N ALA A 453 38.87 -8.06 3.48
CA ALA A 453 37.81 -9.02 3.18
C ALA A 453 37.52 -9.91 4.40
N ARG A 454 36.24 -10.18 4.66
CA ARG A 454 35.79 -10.94 5.82
C ARG A 454 34.57 -11.77 5.45
N SER A 455 34.51 -12.98 5.99
CA SER A 455 33.29 -13.79 6.00
C SER A 455 32.90 -14.08 7.44
N THR A 456 31.67 -13.77 7.81
CA THR A 456 31.20 -13.89 9.18
C THR A 456 29.70 -14.16 9.27
N ARG A 457 29.26 -14.66 10.43
CA ARG A 457 27.86 -14.75 10.87
C ARG A 457 27.59 -13.87 12.09
N ASP A 458 28.56 -13.04 12.47
CA ASP A 458 28.43 -12.15 13.61
C ASP A 458 27.27 -11.18 13.38
N GLU A 459 26.62 -10.80 14.49
CA GLU A 459 25.53 -9.84 14.47
C GLU A 459 26.00 -8.44 14.05
N PHE A 460 27.26 -8.10 14.35
CA PHE A 460 27.90 -6.85 13.98
C PHE A 460 29.20 -7.11 13.24
N ASP A 461 29.33 -6.54 12.05
CA ASP A 461 30.57 -6.55 11.28
C ASP A 461 30.99 -5.11 10.94
N GLU A 462 31.92 -4.58 11.72
CA GLU A 462 32.43 -3.23 11.58
C GLU A 462 33.27 -3.06 10.31
N LEU A 463 32.95 -2.01 9.55
CA LEU A 463 33.65 -1.63 8.33
C LEU A 463 34.63 -0.49 8.58
N ALA A 464 34.25 0.51 9.37
CA ALA A 464 35.09 1.68 9.61
C ALA A 464 34.69 2.44 10.88
N HIS A 465 35.71 2.96 11.58
CA HIS A 465 35.56 4.02 12.57
C HIS A 465 35.93 5.36 11.93
N ILE A 466 34.97 6.28 11.86
CA ILE A 466 35.16 7.60 11.24
C ILE A 466 35.81 8.52 12.28
N PRO A 467 36.90 9.22 11.96
CA PRO A 467 37.52 10.17 12.89
C PRO A 467 36.52 11.24 13.32
N ASP A 468 36.30 11.36 14.63
CA ASP A 468 35.40 12.33 15.26
C ASP A 468 35.83 13.78 14.96
N THR A 469 37.14 14.03 14.90
CA THR A 469 37.71 15.33 14.51
C THR A 469 37.23 15.83 13.15
N LEU A 470 36.98 14.93 12.19
CA LEU A 470 36.43 15.31 10.88
C LEU A 470 34.95 15.73 10.99
N LEU A 471 34.22 15.14 11.92
CA LEU A 471 32.80 15.40 12.14
C LEU A 471 32.58 16.69 12.94
N HIS A 472 33.52 17.11 13.78
CA HIS A 472 33.32 18.28 14.65
C HIS A 472 33.20 19.60 13.89
N ALA A 473 34.04 19.80 12.87
CA ALA A 473 34.23 21.11 12.24
C ALA A 473 33.68 21.21 10.82
N HIS A 474 33.37 20.08 10.18
CA HIS A 474 33.02 20.04 8.77
C HIS A 474 31.79 19.17 8.54
N ALA A 475 30.95 19.57 7.58
CA ALA A 475 30.05 18.62 6.95
C ALA A 475 30.90 17.59 6.17
N VAL A 476 30.48 16.34 6.17
CA VAL A 476 31.24 15.25 5.56
C VAL A 476 30.39 14.42 4.62
N GLN A 477 31.02 13.89 3.58
CA GLN A 477 30.46 12.86 2.72
C GLN A 477 31.23 11.56 2.94
N LEU A 478 30.49 10.47 3.14
CA LEU A 478 31.01 9.12 3.25
C LEU A 478 30.55 8.33 2.05
N VAL A 479 31.50 7.84 1.26
CA VAL A 479 31.24 6.95 0.12
C VAL A 479 31.74 5.56 0.50
N VAL A 480 30.84 4.58 0.46
CA VAL A 480 31.10 3.19 0.82
C VAL A 480 31.04 2.32 -0.42
N ASP A 481 32.13 1.61 -0.67
CA ASP A 481 32.25 0.62 -1.72
C ASP A 481 32.68 -0.72 -1.11
N VAL A 482 31.78 -1.71 -1.13
CA VAL A 482 32.06 -3.04 -0.57
C VAL A 482 31.49 -4.14 -1.47
N PRO A 483 32.33 -5.00 -2.07
CA PRO A 483 31.84 -6.22 -2.74
C PRO A 483 31.09 -7.09 -1.73
N LEU A 484 29.84 -7.44 -2.04
CA LEU A 484 28.96 -8.11 -1.10
C LEU A 484 28.44 -9.43 -1.68
N SER A 485 28.47 -10.49 -0.87
CA SER A 485 27.91 -11.80 -1.16
C SER A 485 27.02 -12.25 0.00
N LEU A 486 25.77 -12.57 -0.30
CA LEU A 486 24.75 -13.00 0.66
C LEU A 486 24.14 -14.33 0.22
N ILE A 487 24.38 -15.39 1.00
CA ILE A 487 23.82 -16.73 0.75
C ILE A 487 23.33 -17.31 2.09
N PRO A 488 22.01 -17.44 2.34
CA PRO A 488 20.85 -17.03 1.52
C PRO A 488 20.57 -15.51 1.55
N SER A 489 19.46 -15.06 0.94
CA SER A 489 19.01 -13.66 1.05
C SER A 489 18.72 -13.30 2.52
N ALA A 490 19.05 -12.07 2.90
CA ALA A 490 19.02 -11.60 4.29
C ALA A 490 18.16 -10.33 4.41
N PRO A 491 16.83 -10.45 4.60
CA PRO A 491 15.92 -9.31 4.61
C PRO A 491 16.15 -8.37 5.79
N ASP A 492 16.75 -8.84 6.88
CA ASP A 492 17.02 -8.06 8.09
C ASP A 492 18.43 -7.47 8.12
N LEU A 493 19.29 -7.81 7.15
CA LEU A 493 20.64 -7.24 7.07
C LEU A 493 20.55 -5.74 6.77
N ARG A 494 21.27 -4.93 7.53
CA ARG A 494 21.37 -3.47 7.33
C ARG A 494 22.83 -3.05 7.26
N LEU A 495 23.14 -2.14 6.35
CA LEU A 495 24.34 -1.32 6.44
C LEU A 495 23.98 -0.07 7.24
N VAL A 496 24.66 0.15 8.36
CA VAL A 496 24.30 1.14 9.36
C VAL A 496 25.43 2.14 9.55
N LEU A 497 25.09 3.42 9.54
CA LEU A 497 25.95 4.51 9.99
C LEU A 497 25.36 5.09 11.28
N GLU A 498 26.13 5.00 12.36
CA GLU A 498 25.75 5.51 13.68
C GLU A 498 26.80 6.50 14.18
N VAL A 499 26.36 7.67 14.65
CA VAL A 499 27.19 8.69 15.30
C VAL A 499 26.59 9.02 16.65
N ASN A 500 27.38 8.88 17.71
CA ASN A 500 26.97 9.10 19.10
C ASN A 500 27.80 10.21 19.75
N ASP A 501 27.21 10.88 20.74
CA ASP A 501 27.92 11.81 21.62
C ASP A 501 28.68 11.09 22.74
N ARG A 502 29.32 11.83 23.66
CA ARG A 502 30.08 11.25 24.78
C ARG A 502 29.19 10.54 25.81
N GLU A 503 27.92 10.90 25.90
CA GLU A 503 26.93 10.32 26.81
C GLU A 503 26.27 9.06 26.21
N GLY A 504 26.51 8.80 24.93
CA GLY A 504 25.94 7.68 24.18
C GLY A 504 24.63 8.00 23.48
N ASN A 505 24.20 9.27 23.45
CA ASN A 505 23.02 9.68 22.70
C ASN A 505 23.32 9.68 21.20
N LYS A 506 22.35 9.25 20.39
CA LYS A 506 22.48 9.20 18.93
C LYS A 506 22.36 10.60 18.33
N LEU A 507 23.46 11.10 17.78
CA LEU A 507 23.50 12.34 17.00
C LEU A 507 23.08 12.12 15.55
N PHE A 508 23.41 10.96 15.00
CA PHE A 508 22.98 10.53 13.67
C PHE A 508 22.79 9.02 13.63
N TYR A 509 21.74 8.57 12.96
CA TYR A 509 21.50 7.16 12.69
C TYR A 509 20.79 7.02 11.36
N ASP A 510 21.38 6.26 10.45
CA ASP A 510 20.72 5.85 9.22
C ASP A 510 21.09 4.41 8.88
N ALA A 511 20.15 3.70 8.25
CA ALA A 511 20.28 2.29 7.96
C ALA A 511 19.64 1.95 6.62
N MET A 512 20.42 1.33 5.74
CA MET A 512 19.98 0.89 4.43
C MET A 512 20.00 -0.64 4.35
N GLY A 513 18.89 -1.23 3.91
CA GLY A 513 18.83 -2.67 3.64
C GLY A 513 19.38 -3.00 2.25
N PRO A 514 20.46 -3.79 2.10
CA PRO A 514 21.03 -4.12 0.78
C PRO A 514 20.03 -4.77 -0.18
N LEU A 515 18.99 -5.43 0.37
CA LEU A 515 17.89 -5.96 -0.43
C LEU A 515 16.99 -4.91 -1.04
N ALA A 516 17.12 -3.61 -0.74
CA ALA A 516 16.42 -2.55 -1.48
C ALA A 516 17.03 -2.36 -2.88
N LEU A 517 18.36 -2.39 -2.96
CA LEU A 517 19.12 -2.12 -4.19
C LEU A 517 19.01 -3.27 -5.21
N ARG A 518 18.99 -4.52 -4.75
CA ARG A 518 18.90 -5.71 -5.61
C ARG A 518 18.49 -6.96 -4.84
N PRO A 519 17.92 -7.98 -5.52
CA PRO A 519 17.43 -9.19 -4.86
C PRO A 519 18.53 -10.14 -4.40
N ASN A 520 19.68 -10.19 -5.09
CA ASN A 520 20.77 -11.13 -4.82
C ASN A 520 22.11 -10.39 -4.85
N TRP A 521 23.06 -10.88 -4.05
CA TRP A 521 24.41 -10.38 -3.93
C TRP A 521 25.39 -11.55 -4.05
N ARG A 522 26.23 -11.54 -5.08
CA ARG A 522 27.21 -12.56 -5.48
C ARG A 522 28.57 -11.93 -5.80
N GLY A 523 28.97 -10.95 -4.99
CA GLY A 523 30.23 -10.24 -5.09
C GLY A 523 30.13 -8.91 -5.82
N GLU A 524 28.93 -8.48 -6.22
CA GLU A 524 28.76 -7.16 -6.80
C GLU A 524 29.05 -6.06 -5.76
N PRO A 525 29.62 -4.91 -6.18
CA PRO A 525 29.90 -3.82 -5.28
C PRO A 525 28.60 -3.19 -4.77
N LEU A 526 28.45 -3.15 -3.46
CA LEU A 526 27.50 -2.27 -2.79
C LEU A 526 28.14 -0.89 -2.73
N HIS A 527 27.57 0.03 -3.51
CA HIS A 527 27.90 1.44 -3.49
C HIS A 527 26.83 2.21 -2.71
N TRP A 528 27.22 2.96 -1.69
CA TRP A 528 26.29 3.79 -0.92
C TRP A 528 26.98 5.05 -0.42
N THR A 529 26.22 6.15 -0.32
CA THR A 529 26.74 7.44 0.11
C THR A 529 25.86 8.03 1.20
N TRP A 530 26.49 8.53 2.26
CA TRP A 530 25.88 9.41 3.26
C TRP A 530 26.48 10.80 3.21
N ARG A 531 25.67 11.80 3.56
CA ARG A 531 26.14 13.16 3.81
C ARG A 531 25.69 13.60 5.20
N LEU A 532 26.63 14.00 6.04
CA LEU A 532 26.36 14.42 7.42
C LEU A 532 26.67 15.91 7.56
N PRO A 533 25.85 16.65 8.33
CA PRO A 533 26.25 17.98 8.76
C PRO A 533 27.45 17.89 9.71
N ALA A 534 28.04 19.04 10.08
CA ALA A 534 28.97 19.08 11.20
C ALA A 534 28.25 18.67 12.49
N LEU A 535 28.88 17.78 13.25
CA LEU A 535 28.40 17.22 14.52
C LEU A 535 29.45 17.48 15.62
N PRO A 536 29.50 18.69 16.21
CA PRO A 536 30.50 19.06 17.22
C PRO A 536 30.51 18.16 18.47
N GLY A 537 29.37 17.54 18.79
CA GLY A 537 29.23 16.62 19.91
C GLY A 537 29.70 15.19 19.63
N ALA A 538 30.09 14.85 18.39
CA ALA A 538 30.42 13.47 18.01
C ALA A 538 31.59 12.93 18.82
N SER A 539 31.44 11.74 19.40
CA SER A 539 32.49 11.04 20.14
C SER A 539 32.85 9.70 19.49
N ARG A 540 31.87 9.08 18.83
CA ARG A 540 31.99 7.77 18.21
C ARG A 540 31.18 7.76 16.94
N ALA A 541 31.80 7.40 15.82
CA ALA A 541 31.15 7.30 14.53
C ALA A 541 31.56 6.00 13.85
N VAL A 542 30.60 5.10 13.64
CA VAL A 542 30.88 3.73 13.20
C VAL A 542 29.99 3.37 12.02
N LEU A 543 30.61 2.76 11.02
CA LEU A 543 29.96 2.13 9.88
C LEU A 543 30.07 0.62 10.03
N TYR A 544 28.95 -0.10 9.98
CA TYR A 544 28.94 -1.56 10.17
C TYR A 544 27.76 -2.22 9.46
N PHE A 545 27.88 -3.53 9.22
CA PHE A 545 26.73 -4.37 8.90
C PHE A 545 26.10 -4.89 10.19
N HIS A 546 24.79 -4.69 10.33
CA HIS A 546 23.94 -5.29 11.36
C HIS A 546 23.21 -6.50 10.77
N ASN A 547 23.54 -7.68 11.28
CA ASN A 547 23.08 -8.99 10.80
C ASN A 547 22.34 -9.76 11.92
N PRO A 548 21.14 -9.31 12.32
CA PRO A 548 20.39 -9.94 13.42
C PRO A 548 20.03 -11.41 13.12
N GLY A 549 19.87 -11.76 11.84
CA GLY A 549 19.61 -13.12 11.40
C GLY A 549 20.82 -14.05 11.40
N LYS A 550 22.03 -13.54 11.70
CA LYS A 550 23.30 -14.29 11.70
C LYS A 550 23.51 -15.11 10.43
N VAL A 551 23.08 -14.56 9.29
CA VAL A 551 23.27 -15.17 7.97
C VAL A 551 24.76 -15.12 7.60
N MET A 552 25.19 -15.96 6.66
CA MET A 552 26.56 -15.87 6.16
C MET A 552 26.71 -14.60 5.32
N LEU A 553 27.45 -13.63 5.87
CA LEU A 553 27.86 -12.39 5.23
C LEU A 553 29.29 -12.58 4.73
N ALA A 554 29.50 -12.49 3.42
CA ALA A 554 30.84 -12.46 2.84
C ALA A 554 31.05 -11.12 2.13
N ARG A 555 32.00 -10.33 2.62
CA ARG A 555 32.39 -9.06 2.01
C ARG A 555 33.82 -9.10 1.52
N GLY A 556 34.05 -8.47 0.37
CA GLY A 556 35.38 -8.17 -0.13
C GLY A 556 36.06 -7.06 0.69
N ILE A 557 37.16 -6.53 0.16
CA ILE A 557 37.81 -5.36 0.74
C ILE A 557 36.82 -4.19 0.68
N ALA A 558 36.44 -3.67 1.85
CA ALA A 558 35.57 -2.50 1.94
C ALA A 558 36.43 -1.23 1.90
N LYS A 559 36.01 -0.25 1.09
CA LYS A 559 36.63 1.07 1.00
C LYS A 559 35.60 2.10 1.45
N VAL A 560 36.01 2.96 2.37
CA VAL A 560 35.17 4.06 2.90
C VAL A 560 35.95 5.35 2.69
N ALA A 561 35.58 6.12 1.67
CA ALA A 561 36.16 7.42 1.41
C ALA A 561 35.38 8.48 2.19
N VAL A 562 36.09 9.30 2.97
CA VAL A 562 35.53 10.40 3.76
C VAL A 562 36.07 11.70 3.20
N SER A 563 35.16 12.55 2.72
CA SER A 563 35.47 13.86 2.16
C SER A 563 34.87 14.96 3.03
N THR A 564 35.63 16.02 3.29
CA THR A 564 35.10 17.23 3.94
C THR A 564 34.43 18.12 2.90
N ILE A 565 33.28 18.68 3.25
CA ILE A 565 32.48 19.56 2.41
C ILE A 565 32.69 21.00 2.88
N ARG A 566 32.98 21.90 1.93
CA ARG A 566 32.87 23.35 2.12
C ARG A 566 31.66 23.81 1.32
N GLU A 567 30.66 24.33 2.03
CA GLU A 567 29.46 24.93 1.46
C GLU A 567 29.72 26.33 0.91
#